data_AF-A0A7S0PVT3-F1
#
_entry.id   AF-A0A7S0PVT3-F1
#
_cell.length_a   1.000
_cell.length_b   1.000
_cell.length_c   1.000
_cell.angle_alpha   90.00
_cell.angle_beta   90.00
_cell.angle_gamma   90.00
#
_symmetry.space_group_name_H-M   'P 1'
#
loop_
_entity.id
_entity.type
_entity.pdbx_description
1 polymer ?
#
loop_
_entity_poly.entity_id
_entity_poly.type
_entity_poly.pdbx_seq_one_letter_code
_entity_poly.pdbx_strand_id
1 'polypeptide(L)'
;TEQPKGITYSVADLSSPDPLPDLLQPVDTVVAQYLLPYASTRVELRKMCESAAYALSSGGKFVSIVSFMNDDIKATSGGMIKSVPLGWSITWDGAPKDGMSTEFTLFDNSIDEAKKRVSLPNTLWSKKSIEDALIESGFESVKWV
;
A
#
# COMPACT_ATOMS: atom_id res chain seq x y z
N THR A 1 15.86 34.26 4.88
CA THR A 1 16.12 32.94 5.50
C THR A 1 14.79 32.22 5.58
N GLU A 2 14.66 31.06 4.94
CA GLU A 2 13.43 30.27 5.05
C GLU A 2 13.30 29.67 6.45
N GLN A 3 12.13 29.84 7.08
CA GLN A 3 11.82 29.18 8.33
C GLN A 3 11.21 27.78 8.04
N PRO A 4 11.52 26.77 8.87
CA PRO A 4 10.97 25.43 8.71
C PRO A 4 9.44 25.45 8.83
N LYS A 5 8.77 24.73 7.92
CA LYS A 5 7.30 24.73 7.79
C LYS A 5 6.58 23.82 8.80
N GLY A 6 7.25 23.44 9.89
CA GLY A 6 6.71 22.49 10.87
C GLY A 6 6.59 21.04 10.33
N ILE A 7 7.39 20.68 9.32
CA ILE A 7 7.41 19.33 8.74
C ILE A 7 8.55 18.53 9.37
N THR A 8 8.23 17.35 9.89
CA THR A 8 9.19 16.38 10.39
C THR A 8 9.34 15.23 9.39
N TYR A 9 10.58 14.86 9.10
CA TYR A 9 10.89 13.71 8.25
C TYR A 9 11.47 12.60 9.12
N SER A 10 10.97 11.39 8.93
CA SER A 10 11.48 10.18 9.57
C SER A 10 11.66 9.08 8.54
N VAL A 11 12.63 8.20 8.80
CA VAL A 11 12.83 6.98 8.02
C VAL A 11 12.58 5.82 8.97
N ALA A 12 11.59 4.99 8.64
CA ALA A 12 11.19 3.83 9.42
C ALA A 12 10.63 2.74 8.49
N ASP A 13 10.81 1.49 8.88
CA ASP A 13 10.14 0.35 8.26
C ASP A 13 8.88 0.02 9.06
N LEU A 14 7.72 0.33 8.49
CA LEU A 14 6.41 0.12 9.13
C LEU A 14 5.99 -1.35 9.20
N SER A 15 6.77 -2.25 8.60
CA SER A 15 6.59 -3.71 8.69
C SER A 15 7.50 -4.35 9.75
N SER A 16 8.47 -3.58 10.26
CA SER A 16 9.38 -4.02 11.33
C SER A 16 8.63 -4.10 12.67
N PRO A 17 9.01 -5.02 13.60
CA PRO A 17 8.56 -4.94 14.98
C PRO A 17 9.16 -3.75 15.75
N ASP A 18 10.12 -3.02 15.18
CA ASP A 18 10.75 -1.88 15.84
C ASP A 18 9.74 -0.75 16.09
N PRO A 19 9.85 -0.05 17.23
CA PRO A 19 8.97 1.08 17.50
C PRO A 19 9.17 2.16 16.43
N LEU A 20 8.07 2.80 16.05
CA LEU A 20 8.16 4.02 15.24
C LEU A 20 9.01 5.06 15.98
N PRO A 21 9.81 5.86 15.26
CA PRO A 21 10.48 7.01 15.86
C PRO A 21 9.45 7.83 16.64
N ASP A 22 9.80 8.28 17.85
CA ASP A 22 8.89 9.02 18.72
C ASP A 22 8.16 10.11 17.92
N LEU A 23 6.88 9.85 17.65
CA LEU A 23 6.00 10.84 17.08
C LEU A 23 5.83 11.90 18.15
N LEU A 24 6.25 13.12 17.85
CA LEU A 24 6.20 14.22 18.81
C LEU A 24 4.82 14.36 19.44
N GLN A 25 3.75 14.07 18.67
CA GLN A 25 2.36 14.00 19.10
C GLN A 25 1.55 13.05 18.18
N PRO A 26 0.50 12.37 18.67
CA PRO A 26 -0.46 11.66 17.82
C PRO A 26 -1.11 12.59 16.80
N VAL A 27 -1.47 12.06 15.63
CA VAL A 27 -2.08 12.82 14.52
C VAL A 27 -3.55 12.49 14.34
N ASP A 28 -4.34 13.42 13.81
CA ASP A 28 -5.77 13.18 13.54
C ASP A 28 -5.99 12.34 12.28
N THR A 29 -5.01 12.30 11.38
CA THR A 29 -5.11 11.55 10.13
C THR A 29 -3.77 11.00 9.70
N VAL A 30 -3.75 9.71 9.38
CA VAL A 30 -2.65 9.04 8.69
C VAL A 30 -3.08 8.81 7.25
N VAL A 31 -2.21 9.17 6.30
CA VAL A 31 -2.44 8.95 4.88
C VAL A 31 -1.38 8.01 4.34
N ALA A 32 -1.79 6.98 3.61
CA ALA A 32 -0.88 6.09 2.90
C ALA A 32 -1.30 5.95 1.43
N GLN A 33 -0.36 6.11 0.51
CA GLN A 33 -0.63 5.95 -0.92
C GLN A 33 0.16 4.77 -1.44
N TYR A 34 -0.55 3.71 -1.83
CA TYR A 34 0.02 2.48 -2.38
C TYR A 34 0.99 1.75 -1.43
N LEU A 35 0.84 1.94 -0.11
CA LEU A 35 1.71 1.34 0.91
C LEU A 35 1.41 -0.15 1.18
N LEU A 36 0.15 -0.49 1.46
CA LEU A 36 -0.23 -1.83 1.92
C LEU A 36 0.18 -2.98 0.96
N PRO A 37 0.21 -2.78 -0.37
CA PRO A 37 0.72 -3.79 -1.29
C PRO A 37 2.19 -4.18 -1.09
N TYR A 38 3.01 -3.38 -0.39
CA TYR A 38 4.40 -3.75 -0.09
C TYR A 38 4.54 -4.78 1.03
N ALA A 39 3.47 -5.04 1.80
CA ALA A 39 3.48 -6.15 2.75
C ALA A 39 3.51 -7.49 2.00
N SER A 40 4.59 -8.25 2.16
CA SER A 40 4.81 -9.57 1.56
C SER A 40 4.09 -10.69 2.31
N THR A 41 3.66 -10.42 3.55
CA THR A 41 2.93 -11.37 4.39
C THR A 41 1.74 -10.72 5.10
N ARG A 42 0.79 -11.56 5.57
CA ARG A 42 -0.32 -11.09 6.41
C ARG A 42 0.16 -10.41 7.70
N VAL A 43 1.28 -10.87 8.25
CA VAL A 43 1.89 -10.30 9.45
C VAL A 43 2.42 -8.89 9.17
N GLU A 44 3.14 -8.68 8.07
CA GLU A 44 3.62 -7.37 7.65
C GLU A 44 2.45 -6.42 7.36
N LEU A 45 1.40 -6.92 6.70
CA LEU A 45 0.21 -6.13 6.39
C LEU A 45 -0.46 -5.62 7.68
N ARG A 46 -0.62 -6.52 8.66
CA ARG A 46 -1.16 -6.14 9.97
C ARG A 46 -0.25 -5.13 10.68
N LYS A 47 1.07 -5.32 10.68
CA LYS A 47 2.00 -4.37 11.33
C LYS A 47 1.98 -2.98 10.71
N MET A 48 1.84 -2.87 9.38
CA MET A 48 1.68 -1.58 8.72
C MET A 48 0.38 -0.89 9.17
N CYS A 49 -0.71 -1.65 9.35
CA CYS A 49 -1.97 -1.15 9.89
C CYS A 49 -1.86 -0.77 11.38
N GLU A 50 -1.18 -1.58 12.21
CA GLU A 50 -0.91 -1.29 13.63
C GLU A 50 -0.07 -0.01 13.78
N SER A 51 0.93 0.19 12.92
CA SER A 51 1.74 1.41 12.87
C SER A 51 0.88 2.64 12.55
N ALA A 52 -0.05 2.51 11.61
CA ALA A 52 -0.99 3.59 11.30
C ALA A 52 -1.94 3.87 12.48
N ALA A 53 -2.45 2.84 13.15
CA ALA A 53 -3.32 2.99 14.32
C ALA A 53 -2.59 3.64 15.50
N TYR A 54 -1.35 3.24 15.76
CA TYR A 54 -0.51 3.79 16.84
C TYR A 54 -0.26 5.29 16.67
N ALA A 55 -0.10 5.76 15.43
CA ALA A 55 0.13 7.17 15.14
C ALA A 55 -1.11 8.05 15.36
N LEU A 56 -2.30 7.47 15.44
CA LEU A 56 -3.56 8.23 15.49
C LEU A 56 -3.93 8.69 16.89
N SER A 57 -4.51 9.89 16.97
CA SER A 57 -5.31 10.31 18.12
C SER A 57 -6.59 9.48 18.21
N SER A 58 -7.22 9.45 19.40
CA SER A 58 -8.53 8.79 19.57
C SER A 58 -9.57 9.43 18.64
N GLY A 59 -10.24 8.61 17.83
CA GLY A 59 -11.19 9.07 16.81
C GLY A 59 -10.54 9.54 15.50
N GLY A 60 -9.21 9.44 15.37
CA GLY A 60 -8.48 9.73 14.14
C GLY A 60 -8.80 8.77 12.99
N LYS A 61 -8.37 9.13 11.78
CA LYS A 61 -8.70 8.38 10.55
C LYS A 61 -7.45 7.91 9.81
N PHE A 62 -7.49 6.67 9.35
CA PHE A 62 -6.55 6.18 8.35
C PHE A 62 -7.19 6.23 6.96
N VAL A 63 -6.54 6.93 6.03
CA VAL A 63 -6.98 7.06 4.64
C VAL A 63 -5.92 6.47 3.73
N SER A 64 -6.31 5.50 2.91
CA SER A 64 -5.37 4.78 2.05
C SER A 64 -5.86 4.64 0.62
N ILE A 65 -4.93 4.70 -0.33
CA ILE A 65 -5.12 4.26 -1.72
C ILE A 65 -4.39 2.93 -1.86
N VAL A 66 -5.09 1.89 -2.29
CA VAL A 66 -4.53 0.54 -2.41
C VAL A 66 -4.89 -0.09 -3.74
N SER A 67 -3.94 -0.81 -4.34
CA SER A 67 -4.25 -1.85 -5.32
C SER A 67 -4.70 -3.10 -4.58
N PHE A 68 -5.75 -3.76 -5.06
CA PHE A 68 -6.26 -5.00 -4.47
C PHE A 68 -6.75 -5.95 -5.57
N MET A 69 -6.99 -7.21 -5.20
CA MET A 69 -7.52 -8.23 -6.10
C MET A 69 -8.99 -7.96 -6.45
N ASN A 70 -9.19 -7.16 -7.50
CA ASN A 70 -10.51 -6.88 -8.07
C ASN A 70 -10.96 -7.99 -9.04
N ASP A 71 -12.17 -7.85 -9.59
CA ASP A 71 -12.74 -8.86 -10.48
C ASP A 71 -12.05 -8.91 -11.85
N ASP A 72 -11.49 -7.79 -12.33
CA ASP A 72 -10.70 -7.76 -13.57
C ASP A 72 -9.44 -8.64 -13.45
N ILE A 73 -8.73 -8.55 -12.32
CA ILE A 73 -7.57 -9.40 -12.04
C ILE A 73 -7.99 -10.87 -11.99
N LYS A 74 -9.11 -11.19 -11.32
CA LYS A 74 -9.62 -12.57 -11.24
C LYS A 74 -10.03 -13.14 -12.61
N ALA A 75 -10.57 -12.29 -13.48
CA ALA A 75 -11.01 -12.68 -14.82
C ALA A 75 -9.87 -12.76 -15.84
N THR A 76 -8.71 -12.18 -15.53
CA THR A 76 -7.56 -12.15 -16.44
C THR A 76 -6.89 -13.52 -16.53
N SER A 77 -7.00 -14.15 -17.69
CA SER A 77 -6.18 -15.30 -18.07
C SER A 77 -4.85 -14.80 -18.67
N GLY A 78 -3.73 -15.08 -18.01
CA GLY A 78 -2.39 -14.80 -18.57
C GLY A 78 -1.44 -13.97 -17.72
N GLY A 79 -1.78 -13.67 -16.45
CA GLY A 79 -0.78 -13.16 -15.51
C GLY A 79 -0.37 -11.70 -15.72
N MET A 80 -1.18 -10.88 -16.42
CA MET A 80 -0.89 -9.46 -16.62
C MET A 80 -2.16 -8.64 -16.81
N ILE A 81 -2.28 -7.53 -16.07
CA ILE A 81 -3.19 -6.41 -16.38
C ILE A 81 -2.36 -5.15 -16.61
N LYS A 82 -2.77 -4.30 -17.56
CA LYS A 82 -2.06 -3.04 -17.84
C LYS A 82 -3.00 -1.93 -18.27
N SER A 83 -2.59 -0.70 -17.98
CA SER A 83 -3.16 0.49 -18.59
C SER A 83 -2.06 1.24 -19.32
N VAL A 84 -2.11 1.18 -20.65
CA VAL A 84 -1.20 1.98 -21.49
C VAL A 84 -1.45 3.47 -21.25
N PRO A 85 -2.68 4.02 -21.31
CA PRO A 85 -2.88 5.46 -21.10
C PRO A 85 -2.40 5.99 -19.75
N LEU A 86 -2.43 5.17 -18.69
CA LEU A 86 -1.99 5.54 -17.35
C LEU A 86 -0.55 5.10 -17.03
N GLY A 87 0.14 4.43 -17.95
CA GLY A 87 1.55 4.09 -17.81
C GLY A 87 1.84 3.06 -16.71
N TRP A 88 1.01 2.02 -16.56
CA TRP A 88 1.27 0.97 -15.57
C TRP A 88 0.88 -0.44 -16.01
N SER A 89 1.53 -1.44 -15.41
CA SER A 89 1.16 -2.85 -15.50
C SER A 89 1.36 -3.57 -14.18
N ILE A 90 0.61 -4.65 -13.97
CA ILE A 90 0.79 -5.60 -12.88
C ILE A 90 0.97 -6.98 -13.52
N THR A 91 2.02 -7.70 -13.15
CA THR A 91 2.26 -9.08 -13.59
C THR A 91 2.30 -10.05 -12.42
N TRP A 92 1.87 -11.29 -12.67
CA TRP A 92 1.84 -12.36 -11.69
C TRP A 92 1.89 -13.75 -12.36
N ASP A 93 2.31 -14.75 -11.60
CA ASP A 93 2.42 -16.12 -12.09
C ASP A 93 1.22 -16.99 -11.71
N GLY A 94 0.58 -17.58 -12.72
CA GLY A 94 -0.53 -18.52 -12.55
C GLY A 94 -1.88 -17.88 -12.23
N ALA A 95 -2.75 -18.64 -11.56
CA ALA A 95 -4.08 -18.17 -11.18
C ALA A 95 -3.99 -17.15 -10.02
N PRO A 96 -4.70 -16.01 -10.10
CA PRO A 96 -4.65 -14.98 -9.08
C PRO A 96 -5.17 -15.52 -7.74
N LYS A 97 -4.41 -15.28 -6.67
CA LYS A 97 -4.74 -15.70 -5.31
C LYS A 97 -4.37 -14.62 -4.31
N ASP A 98 -5.11 -14.59 -3.21
CA ASP A 98 -4.83 -13.66 -2.10
C ASP A 98 -3.42 -13.87 -1.53
N GLY A 99 -2.68 -12.78 -1.35
CA GLY A 99 -1.33 -12.78 -0.81
C GLY A 99 -0.25 -13.25 -1.80
N MET A 100 -0.53 -13.36 -3.10
CA MET A 100 0.51 -13.72 -4.06
C MET A 100 1.42 -12.54 -4.39
N SER A 101 2.69 -12.83 -4.66
CA SER A 101 3.64 -11.86 -5.18
C SER A 101 3.24 -11.42 -6.59
N THR A 102 3.39 -10.12 -6.83
CA THR A 102 3.20 -9.47 -8.12
C THR A 102 4.33 -8.48 -8.37
N GLU A 103 4.49 -8.07 -9.62
CA GLU A 103 5.37 -6.97 -9.99
C GLU A 103 4.52 -5.83 -10.54
N PHE A 104 4.59 -4.66 -9.89
CA PHE A 104 3.94 -3.43 -10.35
C PHE A 104 4.97 -2.61 -11.12
N THR A 105 4.72 -2.36 -12.40
CA THR A 105 5.62 -1.58 -13.25
C THR A 105 4.96 -0.26 -13.64
N LEU A 106 5.66 0.84 -13.39
CA LEU A 106 5.35 2.16 -13.97
C LEU A 106 6.21 2.39 -15.21
N PHE A 107 5.62 2.94 -16.27
CA PHE A 107 6.32 3.24 -17.52
C PHE A 107 5.81 4.51 -18.19
N ASP A 108 6.72 5.25 -18.82
CA ASP A 108 6.43 6.43 -19.65
C ASP A 108 6.22 6.00 -21.11
N ASN A 109 5.05 6.29 -21.68
CA ASN A 109 4.72 5.91 -23.07
C ASN A 109 5.21 6.93 -24.11
N SER A 110 5.77 8.06 -23.68
CA SER A 110 6.16 9.16 -24.59
C SER A 110 7.59 9.05 -25.13
N ILE A 111 8.41 8.13 -24.59
CA ILE A 111 9.83 7.97 -24.93
C ILE A 111 10.15 6.46 -24.96
N ASP A 112 11.05 6.06 -25.87
CA ASP A 112 11.64 4.72 -26.05
C ASP A 112 11.42 3.75 -24.87
N GLU A 113 10.55 2.75 -25.10
CA GLU A 113 9.88 1.90 -24.10
C GLU A 113 10.82 1.21 -23.10
N ALA A 114 12.10 1.03 -23.44
CA ALA A 114 13.06 0.30 -22.61
C ALA A 114 13.76 1.17 -21.55
N LYS A 115 13.68 2.51 -21.61
CA LYS A 115 14.59 3.39 -20.84
C LYS A 115 13.99 4.08 -19.62
N LYS A 116 12.68 4.01 -19.39
CA LYS A 116 12.02 4.59 -18.20
C LYS A 116 10.91 3.69 -17.67
N ARG A 117 11.30 2.51 -17.17
CA ARG A 117 10.42 1.62 -16.42
C ARG A 117 10.93 1.48 -14.98
N VAL A 118 10.04 1.47 -14.02
CA VAL A 118 10.33 1.15 -12.62
C VAL A 118 9.41 0.02 -12.21
N SER A 119 10.00 -1.10 -11.81
CA SER A 119 9.28 -2.25 -11.27
C SER A 119 9.45 -2.31 -9.77
N LEU A 120 8.34 -2.56 -9.08
CA LEU A 120 8.25 -2.60 -7.62
C LEU A 120 7.61 -3.94 -7.22
N PRO A 121 8.20 -4.67 -6.25
CA PRO A 121 7.60 -5.89 -5.75
C PRO A 121 6.37 -5.53 -4.92
N ASN A 122 5.24 -6.14 -5.29
CA ASN A 122 3.97 -5.95 -4.62
C ASN A 122 3.39 -7.30 -4.23
N THR A 123 2.33 -7.25 -3.44
CA THR A 123 1.52 -8.39 -3.05
C THR A 123 0.07 -8.10 -3.36
N LEU A 124 -0.58 -9.07 -3.99
CA LEU A 124 -1.99 -8.99 -4.37
C LEU A 124 -2.88 -9.40 -3.20
N TRP A 125 -3.27 -8.41 -2.40
CA TRP A 125 -4.21 -8.62 -1.30
C TRP A 125 -5.65 -8.51 -1.76
N SER A 126 -6.50 -9.39 -1.24
CA SER A 126 -7.95 -9.29 -1.34
C SER A 126 -8.47 -8.14 -0.49
N LYS A 127 -9.64 -7.63 -0.87
CA LYS A 127 -10.38 -6.62 -0.10
C LYS A 127 -10.57 -7.06 1.36
N LYS A 128 -11.01 -8.31 1.55
CA LYS A 128 -11.22 -8.91 2.87
C LYS A 128 -9.93 -8.95 3.70
N SER A 129 -8.81 -9.32 3.10
CA SER A 129 -7.54 -9.39 3.82
C SER A 129 -7.10 -8.02 4.33
N ILE A 130 -7.26 -6.98 3.52
CA ILE A 130 -6.98 -5.60 3.94
C ILE A 130 -7.94 -5.16 5.06
N GLU A 131 -9.25 -5.42 4.92
CA GLU A 131 -10.25 -5.11 5.95
C GLU A 131 -9.95 -5.81 7.28
N ASP A 132 -9.71 -7.12 7.25
CA ASP A 132 -9.40 -7.91 8.44
C ASP A 132 -8.14 -7.36 9.14
N ALA A 133 -7.08 -7.03 8.38
CA ALA A 133 -5.86 -6.48 8.95
C ALA A 133 -6.08 -5.12 9.62
N LEU A 134 -6.95 -4.27 9.06
CA LEU A 134 -7.33 -3.01 9.68
C LEU A 134 -8.11 -3.24 10.98
N ILE A 135 -9.15 -4.08 10.95
CA ILE A 135 -9.97 -4.35 12.14
C ILE A 135 -9.12 -4.98 13.26
N GLU A 136 -8.27 -5.96 12.93
CA GLU A 136 -7.33 -6.59 13.86
C GLU A 136 -6.34 -5.61 14.48
N SER A 137 -6.05 -4.49 13.80
CA SER A 137 -5.16 -3.42 14.27
C SER A 137 -5.85 -2.38 15.16
N GLY A 138 -7.15 -2.54 15.44
CA GLY A 138 -7.92 -1.67 16.33
C GLY A 138 -8.78 -0.61 15.63
N PHE A 139 -8.91 -0.64 14.30
CA PHE A 139 -9.86 0.22 13.61
C PHE A 139 -11.30 -0.30 13.81
N GLU A 140 -12.23 0.60 14.11
CA GLU A 140 -13.63 0.24 14.39
C GLU A 140 -14.42 -0.12 13.11
N SER A 141 -14.13 0.55 11.99
CA SER A 141 -14.83 0.32 10.73
C SER A 141 -13.97 0.63 9.52
N VAL A 142 -14.28 -0.02 8.40
CA VAL A 142 -13.63 0.19 7.10
C VAL A 142 -14.67 0.59 6.07
N LYS A 143 -14.41 1.68 5.34
CA LYS A 143 -15.26 2.13 4.23
C LYS A 143 -14.45 2.20 2.94
N TRP A 144 -14.93 1.52 1.92
CA TRP A 144 -14.42 1.62 0.55
C TRP A 144 -15.22 2.68 -0.19
N VAL A 145 -14.51 3.52 -0.94
CA VAL A 145 -15.05 4.65 -1.71
C VAL A 145 -14.81 4.39 -3.18
#